data_AF-A0A150UJL1-F1
#
_entry.id   AF-A0A150UJL1-F1
#
_cell.length_a   1.000
_cell.length_b   1.000
_cell.length_c   1.000
_cell.angle_alpha   90.00
_cell.angle_beta   90.00
_cell.angle_gamma   90.00
#
_symmetry.space_group_name_H-M   'P 1'
#
loop_
_entity.id
_entity.type
_entity.pdbx_description
1 polymer ?
#
loop_
_entity_poly.entity_id
_entity_poly.type
_entity_poly.pdbx_seq_one_letter_code
_entity_poly.pdbx_strand_id
1 'polypeptide(L)'
;MSTEPQLPRAARIFVAFVPLLRANGFAVVPEQTTTFLAAIELLGPRTIEHVRQAALATLAPPPERRATFDRLFDLHFRGSEAIARDDEGEDDET
;
A
#
# COMPACT_ATOMS: atom_id res chain seq x y z
N MET A 1 -0.43 -14.47 -27.48
CA MET A 1 -0.79 -14.35 -26.06
C MET A 1 -0.25 -13.03 -25.58
N SER A 2 -1.12 -12.08 -25.24
CA SER A 2 -0.68 -10.78 -24.73
C SER A 2 -0.23 -10.96 -23.29
N THR A 3 1.07 -10.77 -23.03
CA THR A 3 1.58 -10.72 -21.66
C THR A 3 1.06 -9.43 -21.05
N GLU A 4 -0.04 -9.50 -20.30
CA GLU A 4 -0.49 -8.35 -19.52
C GLU A 4 0.65 -7.95 -18.57
N PRO A 5 0.99 -6.65 -18.49
CA PRO A 5 2.05 -6.20 -17.61
C PRO A 5 1.66 -6.50 -16.17
N GLN A 6 2.37 -7.46 -15.56
CA GLN A 6 2.18 -7.77 -14.15
C GLN A 6 2.89 -6.73 -13.29
N LEU A 7 2.20 -6.27 -12.25
CA LEU A 7 2.81 -5.40 -11.24
C LEU A 7 3.99 -6.11 -10.56
N PRO A 8 5.13 -5.41 -10.38
CA PRO A 8 6.24 -5.91 -9.58
C PRO A 8 5.75 -6.33 -8.19
N ARG A 9 6.25 -7.44 -7.66
CA ARG A 9 5.82 -8.02 -6.38
C ARG A 9 5.80 -6.97 -5.25
N ALA A 10 6.88 -6.21 -5.13
CA ALA A 10 7.02 -5.15 -4.11
C ALA A 10 5.97 -4.03 -4.24
N ALA A 11 5.43 -3.76 -5.44
CA ALA A 11 4.44 -2.72 -5.66
C ALA A 11 3.01 -3.17 -5.29
N ARG A 12 2.75 -4.49 -5.25
CA ARG A 12 1.39 -5.04 -5.08
C ARG A 12 0.78 -4.64 -3.75
N ILE A 13 1.57 -4.61 -2.68
CA ILE A 13 1.10 -4.21 -1.34
C ILE A 13 0.57 -2.76 -1.32
N PHE A 14 1.24 -1.84 -2.00
CA PHE A 14 0.81 -0.44 -2.05
C PHE A 14 -0.47 -0.28 -2.88
N VAL A 15 -0.56 -0.97 -4.02
CA VAL A 15 -1.75 -0.94 -4.88
C VAL A 15 -2.97 -1.57 -4.19
N ALA A 16 -2.77 -2.68 -3.47
CA ALA A 16 -3.83 -3.41 -2.77
C ALA A 16 -4.47 -2.63 -1.60
N PHE A 17 -3.79 -1.61 -1.08
CA PHE A 17 -4.33 -0.77 -0.01
C PHE A 17 -5.53 0.07 -0.49
N VAL A 18 -5.51 0.54 -1.75
CA VAL A 18 -6.57 1.39 -2.29
C VAL A 18 -7.94 0.69 -2.39
N PRO A 19 -8.07 -0.53 -2.96
CA PRO A 19 -9.36 -1.22 -2.96
C PRO A 19 -9.85 -1.53 -1.54
N LEU A 20 -8.97 -1.79 -0.58
CA LEU A 20 -9.34 -1.93 0.84
C LEU A 20 -9.99 -0.64 1.36
N LEU A 21 -9.40 0.52 1.09
CA LEU A 21 -9.98 1.81 1.46
C LEU A 21 -11.36 2.03 0.81
N ARG A 22 -11.49 1.76 -0.49
CA ARG A 22 -12.78 1.88 -1.20
C ARG A 22 -13.84 0.96 -0.64
N ALA A 23 -13.49 -0.29 -0.32
CA ALA A 23 -14.39 -1.25 0.32
C ALA A 23 -14.89 -0.78 1.70
N ASN A 24 -14.10 0.05 2.38
CA ASN A 24 -14.47 0.70 3.64
C ASN A 24 -15.09 2.09 3.45
N GLY A 25 -15.53 2.44 2.23
CA GLY A 25 -16.26 3.67 1.93
C GLY A 25 -15.40 4.93 1.83
N PHE A 26 -14.09 4.83 1.64
CA PHE A 26 -13.26 5.98 1.29
C PHE A 26 -13.38 6.29 -0.21
N ALA A 27 -13.64 7.55 -0.55
CA ALA A 27 -13.73 8.01 -1.93
C ALA A 27 -12.34 8.29 -2.51
N VAL A 28 -11.59 7.23 -2.85
CA VAL A 28 -10.27 7.35 -3.48
C VAL A 28 -10.40 7.29 -5.00
N VAL A 29 -10.07 8.35 -5.71
CA VAL A 29 -10.09 8.34 -7.18
C VAL A 29 -8.82 7.74 -7.79
N PRO A 30 -8.82 7.32 -9.07
CA PRO A 30 -7.62 6.77 -9.72
C PRO A 30 -6.41 7.72 -9.66
N GLU A 31 -6.61 9.02 -9.85
CA GLU A 31 -5.54 10.03 -9.79
C GLU A 31 -4.85 10.10 -8.41
N GLN A 32 -5.60 9.91 -7.34
CA GLN A 32 -5.02 9.85 -5.99
C GLN A 32 -4.20 8.57 -5.80
N THR A 33 -4.57 7.48 -6.49
CA THR A 33 -3.82 6.22 -6.45
C THR A 33 -2.47 6.38 -7.11
N THR A 34 -2.41 6.99 -8.30
CA THR A 34 -1.16 7.28 -9.00
C THR A 34 -0.30 8.27 -8.21
N THR A 35 -0.91 9.32 -7.66
CA THR A 35 -0.21 10.30 -6.80
C THR A 35 0.37 9.65 -5.55
N PHE A 36 -0.35 8.72 -4.91
CA PHE A 36 0.15 7.96 -3.75
C PHE A 36 1.39 7.14 -4.08
N LEU A 37 1.36 6.40 -5.20
CA LEU A 37 2.50 5.60 -5.65
C LEU A 37 3.72 6.47 -5.97
N ALA A 38 3.50 7.61 -6.64
CA ALA A 38 4.56 8.58 -6.92
C ALA A 38 5.15 9.18 -5.62
N ALA A 39 4.31 9.45 -4.61
CA ALA A 39 4.78 9.94 -3.32
C ALA A 39 5.62 8.90 -2.56
N ILE A 40 5.30 7.62 -2.65
CA ILE A 40 6.14 6.54 -2.10
C ILE A 40 7.50 6.50 -2.80
N GLU A 41 7.53 6.64 -4.13
CA GLU A 41 8.78 6.70 -4.90
C GLU A 41 9.65 7.88 -4.48
N LEU A 42 9.06 9.07 -4.33
CA LEU A 42 9.77 10.30 -3.92
C LEU A 42 10.33 10.24 -2.49
N LEU A 43 9.55 9.72 -1.54
CA LEU A 43 9.98 9.60 -0.14
C LEU A 43 10.95 8.42 0.07
N GLY A 44 10.88 7.42 -0.81
CA GLY A 44 11.53 6.14 -0.68
C GLY A 44 10.88 5.30 0.45
N PRO A 45 10.41 4.07 0.17
CA PRO A 45 9.79 3.19 1.18
C PRO A 45 10.83 2.57 2.13
N ARG A 46 11.71 3.40 2.72
CA ARG A 46 12.76 2.97 3.66
C ARG A 46 12.19 2.59 5.02
N THR A 47 11.06 3.19 5.38
CA THR A 47 10.31 2.88 6.59
C THR A 47 8.81 2.86 6.27
N ILE A 48 8.06 2.07 7.03
CA ILE A 48 6.60 2.05 6.91
C ILE A 48 5.97 3.42 7.18
N GLU A 49 6.62 4.25 8.00
CA GLU A 49 6.15 5.60 8.28
C GLU A 49 6.24 6.52 7.06
N HIS A 50 7.24 6.36 6.18
CA HIS A 50 7.27 7.10 4.90
C HIS A 50 6.06 6.75 4.02
N VAL A 51 5.68 5.48 3.99
CA VAL A 51 4.49 5.02 3.26
C VAL A 51 3.23 5.62 3.88
N ARG A 52 3.15 5.68 5.21
CA ARG A 52 2.04 6.33 5.91
C ARG A 52 1.95 7.80 5.53
N GLN A 53 3.05 8.55 5.61
CA GLN A 53 3.08 9.96 5.25
C GLN A 53 2.68 10.20 3.79
N ALA A 54 3.16 9.37 2.85
CA ALA A 54 2.74 9.40 1.46
C ALA A 54 1.21 9.24 1.33
N ALA A 55 0.65 8.24 2.00
CA ALA A 55 -0.78 7.93 1.94
C ALA A 55 -1.62 9.07 2.52
N LEU A 56 -1.21 9.62 3.66
CA LEU A 56 -1.89 10.72 4.34
C LEU A 56 -1.90 12.01 3.53
N ALA A 57 -0.81 12.29 2.80
CA ALA A 57 -0.65 13.49 1.97
C ALA A 57 -1.46 13.42 0.65
N THR A 58 -1.61 12.22 0.08
CA THR A 58 -2.14 12.04 -1.29
C THR A 58 -3.57 11.51 -1.32
N LEU A 59 -3.92 10.60 -0.41
CA LEU A 59 -5.26 10.03 -0.30
C LEU A 59 -6.20 10.93 0.51
N ALA A 60 -5.63 11.86 1.29
CA ALA A 60 -6.32 12.91 2.03
C ALA A 60 -7.62 12.43 2.72
N PRO A 61 -7.54 11.43 3.62
CA PRO A 61 -8.72 10.96 4.32
C PRO A 61 -9.35 12.10 5.14
N PRO A 62 -10.69 12.22 5.19
CA PRO A 62 -11.37 13.22 6.02
C PRO A 62 -10.91 13.14 7.48
N PRO A 63 -10.74 14.27 8.18
CA PRO A 63 -10.18 14.28 9.53
C PRO A 63 -10.99 13.43 10.52
N GLU A 64 -12.31 13.37 10.38
CA GLU A 64 -13.20 12.56 11.21
C GLU A 64 -12.96 11.05 11.01
N ARG A 65 -12.42 10.67 9.85
CA ARG A 65 -12.15 9.28 9.47
C ARG A 65 -10.69 8.89 9.61
N ARG A 66 -9.82 9.80 10.07
CA ARG A 66 -8.37 9.60 10.20
C ARG A 66 -8.05 8.36 11.04
N ALA A 67 -8.71 8.21 12.19
CA ALA A 67 -8.50 7.04 13.06
C ALA A 67 -8.90 5.71 12.39
N THR A 68 -9.92 5.71 11.52
CA THR A 68 -10.30 4.50 10.77
C THR A 68 -9.28 4.21 9.67
N PHE A 69 -8.81 5.24 8.99
CA PHE A 69 -7.74 5.13 7.99
C PHE A 69 -6.47 4.53 8.61
N ASP A 70 -6.03 5.04 9.76
CA ASP A 70 -4.81 4.57 10.43
C ASP A 70 -4.92 3.08 10.84
N ARG A 71 -6.09 2.64 11.30
CA ARG A 71 -6.34 1.22 11.61
C ARG A 71 -6.29 0.33 10.36
N LEU A 72 -6.89 0.77 9.26
CA LEU A 72 -6.83 0.03 7.99
C LEU A 72 -5.40 -0.03 7.45
N PHE A 73 -4.64 1.04 7.61
CA PHE A 73 -3.23 1.08 7.27
C PHE A 73 -2.44 0.06 8.11
N ASP A 74 -2.59 0.09 9.44
CA ASP A 74 -1.91 -0.86 10.33
C ASP A 74 -2.27 -2.31 10.01
N LEU A 75 -3.56 -2.60 9.79
CA LEU A 75 -4.04 -3.93 9.42
C LEU A 75 -3.41 -4.42 8.10
N HIS A 76 -3.39 -3.56 7.08
CA HIS A 76 -2.91 -3.92 5.75
C HIS A 76 -1.39 -4.13 5.72
N PHE A 77 -0.64 -3.21 6.32
CA PHE A 77 0.82 -3.22 6.21
C PHE A 77 1.50 -4.10 7.26
N ARG A 78 1.03 -4.14 8.52
CA ARG A 78 1.61 -5.07 9.52
C ARG A 78 1.25 -6.53 9.25
N GLY A 79 0.06 -6.79 8.71
CA GLY A 79 -0.34 -8.15 8.30
C GLY A 79 0.46 -8.65 7.10
N SER A 80 0.90 -7.75 6.22
CA SER A 80 1.66 -8.10 5.03
C SER A 80 3.16 -8.28 5.28
N GLU A 81 3.74 -7.64 6.30
CA GLU A 81 5.13 -7.89 6.72
C GLU A 81 5.33 -9.35 7.17
N ALA A 82 4.34 -9.94 7.83
CA ALA A 82 4.35 -11.37 8.19
C ALA A 82 4.31 -12.27 6.94
N ILE A 83 3.47 -11.93 5.95
CA ILE A 83 3.33 -12.70 4.70
C ILE A 83 4.57 -12.57 3.79
N ALA A 84 5.21 -11.40 3.76
CA ALA A 84 6.43 -11.20 2.99
C ALA A 84 7.64 -11.97 3.58
N ARG A 85 7.69 -12.12 4.91
CA ARG A 85 8.74 -12.85 5.64
C ARG A 85 8.63 -14.37 5.45
N ASP A 86 7.42 -14.92 5.49
CA ASP A 86 7.21 -16.37 5.36
C ASP A 86 7.59 -16.90 3.96
N ASP A 87 7.46 -16.06 2.93
CA ASP A 87 7.84 -16.37 1.54
C ASP A 87 9.34 -16.20 1.23
N GLU A 88 10.12 -15.53 2.09
CA GLU A 88 11.59 -15.43 1.96
C GLU A 88 12.31 -16.69 2.50
N GLY A 89 11.56 -17.67 3.04
CA GLY A 89 12.08 -18.90 3.65
C GLY A 89 12.17 -20.13 2.72
N GLU A 90 11.85 -20.00 1.44
CA GLU A 90 11.88 -21.09 0.45
C GLU A 90 12.84 -20.79 -0.70
N ASP A 91 14.09 -20.42 -0.43
CA ASP A 91 15.17 -20.33 -1.44
C ASP A 91 16.54 -20.65 -0.81
N ASP A 92 16.61 -21.67 0.07
CA ASP A 92 17.88 -22.23 0.57
C ASP A 92 17.91 -23.75 0.42
N GLU A 93 17.81 -24.24 -0.83
CA GLU A 93 18.35 -25.55 -1.23
C GLU A 93 18.76 -25.52 -2.71
N THR A 94 20.04 -25.24 -3.02
CA THR A 94 20.82 -25.92 -4.09
C THR A 94 22.31 -25.60 -4.07
#